data_AF-A0A3D1RSH3-F1
#
_entry.id   AF-A0A3D1RSH3-F1
#
_cell.length_a   1.000
_cell.length_b   1.000
_cell.length_c   1.000
_cell.angle_alpha   90.00
_cell.angle_beta   90.00
_cell.angle_gamma   90.00
#
_symmetry.space_group_name_H-M   'P 1'
#
loop_
_entity.id
_entity.type
_entity.pdbx_description
1 polymer ?
#
loop_
_entity_poly.entity_id
_entity_poly.type
_entity_poly.pdbx_seq_one_letter_code
_entity_poly.pdbx_strand_id
1 'polypeptide(L)'
;PLAYNKDMQEDKEALFDAIDTVKKCLLVLAPMLQTARFRKDKMARGASGGFTNATDLADYLAGKGVAFRNAHEIVGKAVLYCLQQDKALEELSLEEFKGFSPLIEEDVYKYLDVLECVARRKIPGGPAPETVARAIEEAREWLRR
;
A
#
# COMPACT_ATOMS: atom_id res chain seq x y z
N PRO A 1 -2.99 -15.89 -45.99
CA PRO A 1 -1.76 -15.64 -46.80
C PRO A 1 -1.72 -14.16 -47.18
N LEU A 2 -0.55 -13.53 -47.33
CA LEU A 2 -0.52 -12.15 -47.82
C LEU A 2 -1.10 -12.07 -49.25
N ALA A 3 -1.72 -10.96 -49.67
CA ALA A 3 -1.84 -9.67 -48.96
C ALA A 3 -3.22 -9.48 -48.29
N TYR A 4 -4.29 -9.33 -49.05
CA TYR A 4 -5.67 -9.17 -48.54
C TYR A 4 -6.39 -10.51 -48.41
N ASN A 5 -7.17 -10.68 -47.34
CA ASN A 5 -8.12 -11.78 -47.18
C ASN A 5 -9.45 -11.23 -46.67
N LYS A 6 -10.56 -11.89 -47.00
CA LYS A 6 -11.89 -11.46 -46.59
C LYS A 6 -12.09 -11.48 -45.08
N ASP A 7 -11.33 -12.30 -44.36
CA ASP A 7 -11.22 -12.33 -42.90
C ASP A 7 -10.91 -10.95 -42.30
N MET A 8 -10.21 -10.08 -43.05
CA MET A 8 -9.96 -8.68 -42.66
C MET A 8 -11.23 -7.81 -42.64
N GLN A 9 -12.40 -8.35 -43.01
CA GLN A 9 -13.67 -7.67 -42.83
C GLN A 9 -14.06 -7.59 -41.34
N GLU A 10 -13.68 -8.59 -40.55
CA GLU A 10 -14.06 -8.77 -39.14
C GLU A 10 -13.35 -7.81 -38.16
N ASP A 11 -12.33 -7.08 -38.62
CA ASP A 11 -11.54 -6.20 -37.74
C ASP A 11 -12.30 -4.95 -37.25
N LYS A 12 -13.35 -4.52 -37.97
CA LYS A 12 -14.01 -3.22 -37.75
C LYS A 12 -14.99 -3.29 -36.61
N GLU A 13 -15.80 -4.33 -36.56
CA GLU A 13 -16.88 -4.45 -35.58
C GLU A 13 -16.29 -4.50 -34.17
N ALA A 14 -15.28 -5.34 -33.95
CA ALA A 14 -14.58 -5.43 -32.67
C ALA A 14 -13.84 -4.12 -32.32
N LEU A 15 -13.20 -3.47 -33.30
CA LEU A 15 -12.51 -2.20 -33.07
C LEU A 15 -13.51 -1.07 -32.69
N PHE A 16 -14.62 -0.95 -33.41
CA PHE A 16 -15.63 0.06 -33.15
C PHE A 16 -16.32 -0.16 -31.82
N ASP A 17 -16.70 -1.40 -31.50
CA ASP A 17 -17.30 -1.73 -30.20
C ASP A 17 -16.35 -1.43 -29.04
N ALA A 18 -15.06 -1.77 -29.17
CA ALA A 18 -14.06 -1.47 -28.15
C ALA A 18 -13.91 0.05 -27.93
N ILE A 19 -13.83 0.84 -29.02
CA ILE A 19 -13.73 2.30 -28.94
C ILE A 19 -14.97 2.90 -28.29
N ASP A 20 -16.15 2.46 -28.70
CA ASP A 20 -17.42 2.96 -28.17
C ASP A 20 -17.57 2.62 -26.68
N THR A 21 -17.17 1.42 -26.29
CA THR A 21 -17.19 0.96 -24.90
C THR A 21 -16.24 1.79 -24.04
N VAL A 22 -14.99 1.99 -24.47
CA VAL A 22 -14.02 2.80 -23.71
C VAL A 22 -14.52 4.24 -23.54
N LYS A 23 -15.05 4.86 -24.60
CA LYS A 23 -15.63 6.21 -24.52
C LYS A 23 -16.76 6.27 -23.50
N LYS A 24 -17.70 5.32 -23.53
CA LYS A 24 -18.81 5.23 -22.56
C LYS A 24 -18.30 5.06 -21.12
N CYS A 25 -17.32 4.20 -20.90
CA CYS A 25 -16.70 4.00 -19.59
C CYS A 25 -16.07 5.31 -19.05
N LEU A 26 -15.34 6.04 -19.89
CA LEU A 26 -14.71 7.31 -19.50
C LEU A 26 -15.73 8.40 -19.16
N LEU A 27 -16.86 8.45 -19.90
CA LEU A 27 -17.95 9.39 -19.61
C LEU A 27 -18.57 9.19 -18.22
N VAL A 28 -18.58 7.95 -17.72
CA VAL A 28 -19.15 7.62 -16.40
C VAL A 28 -18.11 7.70 -15.28
N LEU A 29 -16.86 7.30 -15.56
CA LEU A 29 -15.81 7.20 -14.54
C LEU A 29 -15.46 8.56 -13.91
N ALA A 30 -15.33 9.61 -14.73
CA ALA A 30 -14.98 10.95 -14.26
C ALA A 30 -16.02 11.53 -13.28
N PRO A 31 -17.33 11.60 -13.59
CA PRO A 31 -18.33 12.10 -12.64
C PRO A 31 -18.50 11.18 -11.42
N MET A 32 -18.31 9.86 -11.57
CA MET A 32 -18.31 8.93 -10.43
C MET A 32 -17.19 9.28 -9.44
N LEU A 33 -15.97 9.51 -9.91
CA LEU A 33 -14.85 9.91 -9.05
C LEU A 33 -15.05 11.30 -8.42
N GLN A 34 -15.62 12.27 -9.15
CA GLN A 34 -15.92 13.61 -8.63
C GLN A 34 -16.92 13.58 -7.46
N THR A 35 -17.85 12.62 -7.48
CA THR A 35 -18.88 12.47 -6.45
C THR A 35 -18.48 11.55 -5.30
N ALA A 36 -17.31 10.90 -5.40
CA ALA A 36 -16.82 9.99 -4.37
C ALA A 36 -16.70 10.68 -2.99
N ARG A 37 -16.93 9.90 -1.93
CA ARG A 37 -16.76 10.31 -0.53
C ARG A 37 -15.93 9.27 0.20
N PHE A 38 -14.84 9.72 0.80
CA PHE A 38 -13.90 8.86 1.52
C PHE A 38 -14.22 8.86 3.02
N ARG A 39 -14.53 7.68 3.56
CA ARG A 39 -14.79 7.49 5.00
C ARG A 39 -13.46 7.28 5.73
N LYS A 40 -12.74 8.38 5.99
CA LYS A 40 -11.39 8.37 6.55
C LYS A 40 -11.27 7.49 7.80
N ASP A 41 -12.22 7.56 8.73
CA ASP A 41 -12.17 6.76 9.97
C ASP A 41 -12.30 5.26 9.73
N LYS A 42 -13.04 4.83 8.69
CA LYS A 42 -13.13 3.42 8.32
C LYS A 42 -11.88 2.97 7.57
N MET A 43 -11.32 3.84 6.74
CA MET A 43 -10.06 3.56 6.03
C MET A 43 -8.89 3.44 7.00
N ALA A 44 -8.78 4.35 7.96
CA ALA A 44 -7.76 4.31 9.01
C ALA A 44 -7.88 3.02 9.84
N ARG A 45 -9.09 2.71 10.32
CA ARG A 45 -9.34 1.44 11.04
C ARG A 45 -9.00 0.20 10.23
N GLY A 46 -9.29 0.19 8.93
CA GLY A 46 -8.97 -0.93 8.04
C GLY A 46 -7.47 -1.05 7.70
N ALA A 47 -6.70 0.03 7.87
CA ALA A 47 -5.25 0.01 7.69
C ALA A 47 -4.51 -0.46 8.96
N SER A 48 -5.12 -0.27 10.14
CA SER A 48 -4.64 -0.72 11.45
C SER A 48 -5.07 -2.17 11.77
N GLY A 49 -4.39 -2.81 12.72
CA GLY A 49 -4.84 -4.07 13.33
C GLY A 49 -4.68 -5.35 12.48
N GLY A 50 -4.38 -5.22 11.18
CA GLY A 50 -4.17 -6.37 10.27
C GLY A 50 -2.73 -6.90 10.20
N PHE A 51 -1.86 -6.53 11.17
CA PHE A 51 -0.42 -6.80 11.14
C PHE A 51 0.30 -6.30 9.87
N THR A 52 -0.27 -5.31 9.19
CA THR A 52 0.32 -4.65 8.02
C THR A 52 1.64 -3.94 8.36
N ASN A 53 1.83 -3.59 9.62
CA ASN A 53 3.05 -3.04 10.20
C ASN A 53 4.04 -4.10 10.74
N ALA A 54 3.77 -5.40 10.58
CA ALA A 54 4.73 -6.44 10.94
C ALA A 54 6.01 -6.34 10.09
N THR A 55 5.89 -6.01 8.80
CA THR A 55 7.04 -5.73 7.95
C THR A 55 7.84 -4.54 8.48
N ASP A 56 7.17 -3.49 8.94
CA ASP A 56 7.83 -2.34 9.57
C ASP A 56 8.57 -2.75 10.86
N LEU A 57 8.03 -3.65 11.68
CA LEU A 57 8.76 -4.19 12.85
C LEU A 57 10.02 -4.97 12.44
N ALA A 58 9.97 -5.71 11.33
CA ALA A 58 11.14 -6.41 10.80
C ALA A 58 12.21 -5.43 10.31
N ASP A 59 11.81 -4.39 9.58
CA ASP A 59 12.70 -3.31 9.12
C ASP A 59 13.32 -2.55 10.30
N TYR A 60 12.56 -2.31 11.36
CA TYR A 60 13.04 -1.71 12.60
C TYR A 60 14.14 -2.54 13.25
N LEU A 61 13.93 -3.85 13.42
CA LEU A 61 14.94 -4.76 13.97
C LEU A 61 16.17 -4.85 13.06
N ALA A 62 15.96 -4.89 11.74
CA ALA A 62 17.04 -4.87 10.76
C ALA A 62 17.87 -3.57 10.84
N GLY A 63 17.21 -2.42 11.02
CA GLY A 63 17.84 -1.13 11.27
C GLY A 63 18.65 -1.09 12.57
N LYS A 64 18.28 -1.91 13.56
CA LYS A 64 19.05 -2.12 14.80
C LYS A 64 20.14 -3.21 14.69
N GLY A 65 20.44 -3.68 13.48
CA GLY A 65 21.55 -4.59 13.20
C GLY A 65 21.20 -6.09 13.21
N VAL A 66 19.92 -6.45 13.35
CA VAL A 66 19.48 -7.85 13.26
C VAL A 66 19.47 -8.28 11.80
N ALA A 67 20.04 -9.45 11.46
CA ALA A 67 19.92 -9.99 10.11
C ALA A 67 18.43 -10.14 9.73
N PHE A 68 18.03 -9.67 8.54
CA PHE A 68 16.60 -9.58 8.16
C PHE A 68 15.85 -10.91 8.33
N ARG A 69 16.49 -12.04 8.02
CA ARG A 69 15.92 -13.38 8.25
C ARG A 69 15.53 -13.62 9.73
N ASN A 70 16.40 -13.21 10.66
CA ASN A 70 16.16 -13.34 12.09
C ASN A 70 15.10 -12.33 12.55
N ALA A 71 15.14 -11.10 12.03
CA ALA A 71 14.11 -10.09 12.31
C ALA A 71 12.71 -10.60 11.90
N HIS A 72 12.59 -11.18 10.71
CA HIS A 72 11.35 -11.77 10.22
C HIS A 72 10.88 -12.95 11.10
N GLU A 73 11.80 -13.80 11.59
CA GLU A 73 11.44 -14.88 12.52
C GLU A 73 10.93 -14.35 13.87
N ILE A 74 11.61 -13.35 14.44
CA ILE A 74 11.21 -12.70 15.70
C ILE A 74 9.82 -12.08 15.56
N VAL A 75 9.59 -11.34 14.48
CA VAL A 75 8.29 -10.71 14.17
C VAL A 75 7.22 -11.77 13.97
N GLY A 76 7.51 -12.87 13.28
CA GLY A 76 6.55 -13.97 13.10
C GLY A 76 6.09 -14.56 14.44
N LYS A 77 6.98 -14.69 15.41
CA LYS A 77 6.64 -15.11 16.79
C LYS A 77 5.80 -14.06 17.52
N ALA A 78 6.13 -12.77 17.37
CA ALA A 78 5.35 -11.69 17.96
C ALA A 78 3.93 -11.61 17.39
N VAL A 79 3.75 -11.75 16.08
CA VAL A 79 2.43 -11.81 15.42
C VAL A 79 1.65 -13.03 15.89
N LEU A 80 2.27 -14.21 15.97
CA LEU A 80 1.60 -15.40 16.49
C LEU A 80 1.13 -15.21 17.94
N TYR A 81 1.95 -14.60 18.78
CA TYR A 81 1.57 -14.26 20.15
C TYR A 81 0.37 -13.29 20.18
N CYS A 82 0.41 -12.23 19.37
CA CYS A 82 -0.68 -11.27 19.24
C CYS A 82 -2.00 -11.95 18.86
N LEU A 83 -1.97 -12.86 17.87
CA LEU A 83 -3.13 -13.65 17.45
C LEU A 83 -3.69 -14.52 18.58
N GLN A 84 -2.83 -15.10 19.41
CA GLN A 84 -3.25 -15.93 20.55
C GLN A 84 -3.85 -15.10 21.69
N GLN A 85 -3.46 -13.82 21.81
CA GLN A 85 -3.93 -12.91 22.86
C GLN A 85 -5.05 -11.96 22.38
N ASP A 86 -5.48 -12.06 21.11
CA ASP A 86 -6.43 -11.14 20.46
C ASP A 86 -5.99 -9.67 20.59
N LYS A 87 -4.70 -9.41 20.32
CA LYS A 87 -4.08 -8.08 20.34
C LYS A 87 -3.51 -7.72 18.97
N ALA A 88 -3.36 -6.43 18.70
CA ALA A 88 -2.51 -5.90 17.64
C ALA A 88 -1.07 -5.67 18.15
N LEU A 89 -0.13 -5.45 17.22
CA LEU A 89 1.27 -5.21 17.61
C LEU A 89 1.42 -3.92 18.44
N GLU A 90 0.66 -2.88 18.11
CA GLU A 90 0.67 -1.60 18.81
C GLU A 90 0.14 -1.70 20.25
N GLU A 91 -0.57 -2.78 20.57
CA GLU A 91 -1.16 -3.05 21.89
C GLU A 91 -0.24 -3.87 22.80
N LEU A 92 0.89 -4.38 22.28
CA LEU A 92 1.90 -5.02 23.10
C LEU A 92 2.61 -4.00 24.00
N SER A 93 2.79 -4.34 25.26
CA SER A 93 3.64 -3.60 26.19
C SER A 93 5.12 -3.72 25.82
N LEU A 94 5.93 -2.77 26.28
CA LEU A 94 7.37 -2.80 26.02
C LEU A 94 8.03 -4.05 26.62
N GLU A 95 7.54 -4.53 27.77
CA GLU A 95 8.01 -5.76 28.39
C GLU A 95 7.69 -6.99 27.52
N GLU A 96 6.49 -7.07 26.95
CA GLU A 96 6.13 -8.11 25.97
C GLU A 96 7.06 -8.05 24.76
N PHE A 97 7.33 -6.85 24.23
CA PHE A 97 8.27 -6.65 23.12
C PHE A 97 9.71 -7.09 23.47
N LYS A 98 10.21 -6.73 24.66
CA LYS A 98 11.54 -7.13 25.13
C LYS A 98 11.66 -8.64 25.29
N GLY A 99 10.57 -9.35 25.54
CA GLY A 99 10.50 -10.81 25.50
C GLY A 99 10.83 -11.40 24.12
N PHE A 100 10.57 -10.68 23.02
CA PHE A 100 10.90 -11.11 21.66
C PHE A 100 12.30 -10.68 21.21
N SER A 101 12.72 -9.47 21.56
CA SER A 101 14.07 -8.99 21.30
C SER A 101 14.45 -7.87 22.28
N PRO A 102 15.62 -7.94 22.93
CA PRO A 102 16.08 -6.91 23.85
C PRO A 102 16.44 -5.59 23.15
N LEU A 103 16.50 -5.57 21.81
CA LEU A 103 16.78 -4.37 21.03
C LEU A 103 15.55 -3.49 20.83
N ILE A 104 14.35 -3.96 21.19
CA ILE A 104 13.11 -3.19 21.07
C ILE A 104 13.00 -2.22 22.24
N GLU A 105 12.88 -0.92 21.93
CA GLU A 105 12.71 0.18 22.89
C GLU A 105 11.42 0.95 22.60
N GLU A 106 11.11 1.99 23.38
CA GLU A 106 9.87 2.78 23.27
C GLU A 106 9.64 3.41 21.88
N ASP A 107 10.69 3.59 21.09
CA ASP A 107 10.60 4.10 19.72
C ASP A 107 9.84 3.16 18.76
N VAL A 108 9.64 1.90 19.14
CA VAL A 108 8.86 0.91 18.38
C VAL A 108 7.42 1.36 18.13
N TYR A 109 6.78 2.02 19.11
CA TYR A 109 5.38 2.45 18.97
C TYR A 109 5.22 3.51 17.89
N LYS A 110 6.18 4.44 17.82
CA LYS A 110 6.25 5.41 16.72
C LYS A 110 6.56 4.70 15.40
N TYR A 111 7.40 3.67 15.43
CA TYR A 111 7.73 2.91 14.22
C TYR A 111 6.51 2.16 13.67
N LEU A 112 5.64 1.64 14.53
CA LEU A 112 4.44 0.89 14.17
C LEU A 112 3.24 1.75 13.79
N ASP A 113 3.25 3.05 14.10
CA ASP A 113 2.19 3.97 13.71
C ASP A 113 2.03 4.02 12.18
N VAL A 114 0.80 3.82 11.70
CA VAL A 114 0.48 3.70 10.27
C VAL A 114 0.89 4.96 9.48
N LEU A 115 0.71 6.15 10.06
CA LEU A 115 1.06 7.39 9.37
C LEU A 115 2.58 7.58 9.30
N GLU A 116 3.29 7.22 10.36
CA GLU A 116 4.75 7.20 10.37
C GLU A 116 5.30 6.16 9.37
N CYS A 117 4.71 4.96 9.28
CA CYS A 117 5.08 3.96 8.27
C CYS A 117 4.96 4.52 6.85
N VAL A 118 3.85 5.19 6.55
CA VAL A 118 3.63 5.84 5.26
C VAL A 118 4.66 6.96 5.03
N ALA A 119 4.88 7.81 6.04
CA ALA A 119 5.78 8.94 5.96
C ALA A 119 7.25 8.54 5.79
N ARG A 120 7.69 7.38 6.30
CA ARG A 120 9.07 6.88 6.14
C ARG A 120 9.41 6.42 4.72
N ARG A 121 8.43 5.99 3.93
CA ARG A 121 8.64 5.43 2.58
C ARG A 121 8.84 6.54 1.53
N LYS A 122 9.88 7.36 1.74
CA LYS A 122 10.27 8.54 0.94
C LYS A 122 11.16 8.17 -0.24
N ILE A 123 10.68 7.29 -1.09
CA ILE A 123 11.37 6.84 -2.30
C ILE A 123 10.55 7.23 -3.53
N PRO A 124 11.15 7.35 -4.74
CA PRO A 124 10.36 7.56 -5.96
C PRO A 124 9.24 6.50 -6.09
N GLY A 125 7.99 6.96 -6.25
CA GLY A 125 6.80 6.11 -6.28
C GLY A 125 6.28 5.62 -4.91
N GLY A 126 6.92 6.03 -3.82
CA GLY A 126 6.51 5.71 -2.46
C GLY A 126 5.26 6.48 -1.98
N PRO A 127 4.59 6.00 -0.92
CA PRO A 127 3.34 6.56 -0.42
C PRO A 127 3.52 7.79 0.49
N ALA A 128 4.76 8.21 0.79
CA ALA A 128 4.99 9.36 1.67
C ALA A 128 4.28 10.62 1.14
N PRO A 129 3.66 11.46 2.00
CA PRO A 129 2.84 12.59 1.56
C PRO A 129 3.55 13.54 0.58
N GLU A 130 4.82 13.83 0.83
CA GLU A 130 5.66 14.64 -0.06
C GLU A 130 5.92 13.99 -1.43
N THR A 131 6.06 12.66 -1.48
CA THR A 131 6.28 11.91 -2.72
C THR A 131 5.00 11.84 -3.55
N VAL A 132 3.86 11.60 -2.90
CA VAL A 132 2.54 11.61 -3.54
C VAL A 132 2.21 13.00 -4.07
N ALA A 133 2.47 14.05 -3.28
CA ALA A 133 2.28 15.44 -3.73
C ALA A 133 3.10 15.75 -4.99
N ARG A 134 4.38 15.32 -5.02
CA ARG A 134 5.23 15.47 -6.21
C ARG A 134 4.67 14.71 -7.41
N ALA A 135 4.26 13.45 -7.24
CA ALA A 135 3.69 12.65 -8.31
C ALA A 135 2.39 13.25 -8.89
N ILE A 136 1.57 13.87 -8.03
CA ILE A 136 0.36 14.60 -8.47
C ILE A 136 0.75 15.80 -9.35
N GLU A 137 1.79 16.54 -8.99
CA GLU A 137 2.22 17.69 -9.79
C GLU A 137 2.84 17.25 -11.12
N GLU A 138 3.70 16.23 -11.12
CA GLU A 138 4.25 15.62 -12.34
C GLU A 138 3.13 15.16 -13.29
N ALA A 139 2.08 14.52 -12.75
CA ALA A 139 0.93 14.10 -13.55
C ALA A 139 0.15 15.30 -14.12
N ARG A 140 0.00 16.39 -13.37
CA ARG A 140 -0.64 17.62 -13.85
C ARG A 140 0.17 18.28 -14.96
N GLU A 141 1.49 18.34 -14.82
CA GLU A 141 2.37 18.86 -15.86
C GLU A 141 2.28 18.01 -17.12
N TRP A 142 2.27 16.69 -16.98
CA TRP A 142 2.13 15.77 -18.12
C TRP A 142 0.79 15.96 -18.86
N LEU A 143 -0.33 16.13 -18.15
CA LEU A 143 -1.65 16.36 -18.74
C LEU A 143 -1.80 17.73 -19.44
N ARG A 144 -0.91 18.70 -19.16
CA ARG A 144 -0.90 20.00 -19.82
C ARG A 144 -0.10 20.02 -21.13
N ARG A 145 0.73 18.99 -21.37
CA ARG A 145 1.50 18.83 -22.61
C ARG A 145 0.63 18.25 -23.71
#